data_AF-A0A1G5F3W9-F1
#
_entry.id   AF-A0A1G5F3W9-F1
#
_cell.length_a   1.000
_cell.length_b   1.000
_cell.length_c   1.000
_cell.angle_alpha   90.00
_cell.angle_beta   90.00
_cell.angle_gamma   90.00
#
_symmetry.space_group_name_H-M   'P 1'
#
loop_
_entity.id
_entity.type
_entity.pdbx_description
1 polymer ?
#
loop_
_entity_poly.entity_id
_entity_poly.type
_entity_poly.pdbx_seq_one_letter_code
_entity_poly.pdbx_strand_id
1 'polypeptide(L)' 'MVSYADAMENKGVEKERADGLESIVRSLKKFISDFDTLYNAVIKYKSYSKVTKDQVMKYFKD' A
#
# COMPACT_ATOMS: atom_id res chain seq x y z
N MET A 1 17.99 -21.75 -4.21
CA MET A 1 17.34 -22.48 -3.10
C MET A 1 16.85 -21.40 -2.15
N VAL A 2 15.55 -21.13 -2.11
CA VAL A 2 14.97 -20.14 -1.18
C VAL A 2 14.72 -20.88 0.13
N SER A 3 15.34 -20.45 1.23
CA SER A 3 15.12 -21.09 2.53
C SER A 3 13.70 -20.85 3.00
N TYR A 4 13.11 -21.80 3.72
CA TYR A 4 11.79 -21.64 4.33
C TYR A 4 11.73 -20.38 5.24
N ALA A 5 12.86 -20.01 5.84
CA ALA A 5 13.03 -18.79 6.62
C ALA A 5 12.83 -17.51 5.79
N ASP A 6 13.47 -17.42 4.61
CA ASP A 6 13.31 -16.28 3.69
C ASP A 6 11.86 -16.13 3.21
N ALA A 7 11.16 -17.25 2.99
CA ALA A 7 9.77 -17.25 2.56
C ALA A 7 8.81 -16.76 3.67
N MET A 8 9.12 -17.04 4.94
CA MET A 8 8.32 -16.56 6.08
C MET A 8 8.58 -15.09 6.40
N GLU A 9 9.85 -14.65 6.33
CA GLU A 9 10.23 -13.25 6.49
C GLU A 9 9.60 -12.37 5.41
N ASN A 10 9.64 -12.82 4.14
CA ASN A 10 8.99 -12.11 3.04
C ASN A 10 7.46 -11.99 3.23
N LYS A 11 6.78 -13.03 3.73
CA LYS A 11 5.34 -12.96 4.04
C LYS A 11 5.01 -11.97 5.16
N GLY A 12 5.88 -11.86 6.16
CA GLY A 12 5.74 -10.87 7.24
C GLY A 12 5.83 -9.44 6.70
N VAL A 13 6.87 -9.17 5.90
CA VAL A 13 7.11 -7.86 5.28
C VAL A 13 5.99 -7.47 4.30
N GLU A 14 5.45 -8.43 3.54
CA GLU A 14 4.32 -8.18 2.64
C GLU A 14 3.05 -7.79 3.39
N LYS A 15 2.78 -8.43 4.54
CA LYS A 15 1.62 -8.11 5.37
C LYS A 15 1.73 -6.73 6.01
N GLU A 16 2.89 -6.40 6.58
CA GLU A 16 3.15 -5.07 7.15
C GLU A 16 3.04 -3.95 6.09
N ARG A 17 3.47 -4.22 4.86
CA ARG A 17 3.30 -3.28 3.74
C ARG A 17 1.83 -3.11 3.34
N ALA A 18 1.03 -4.18 3.38
CA ALA A 18 -0.39 -4.09 3.07
C ALA A 18 -1.16 -3.28 4.13
N ASP A 19 -0.91 -3.55 5.41
CA ASP A 19 -1.50 -2.83 6.53
C ASP A 19 -1.05 -1.35 6.55
N GLY A 20 0.23 -1.10 6.21
CA GLY A 20 0.77 0.25 6.04
C GLY A 20 0.15 1.03 4.87
N LEU A 21 -0.07 0.37 3.73
CA LEU A 21 -0.74 0.99 2.59
C LEU A 21 -2.19 1.37 2.92
N GLU A 22 -2.94 0.48 3.57
CA GLU A 22 -4.31 0.74 4.00
C GLU A 22 -4.38 1.97 4.91
N SER A 23 -3.52 2.04 5.93
CA SER A 23 -3.46 3.15 6.89
C SER A 23 -3.20 4.49 6.19
N ILE A 24 -2.28 4.52 5.22
CA ILE A 24 -1.98 5.73 4.45
C ILE A 24 -3.17 6.16 3.60
N VAL A 25 -3.80 5.23 2.87
CA VAL A 25 -4.95 5.54 2.01
C VAL A 25 -6.12 6.06 2.84
N ARG A 26 -6.48 5.38 3.94
CA ARG A 26 -7.56 5.83 4.83
C ARG A 26 -7.26 7.19 5.47
N SER A 27 -6.00 7.46 5.80
CA SER A 27 -5.59 8.75 6.38
C SER A 27 -5.67 9.88 5.36
N LEU A 28 -5.18 9.66 4.13
CA LEU A 28 -5.23 10.65 3.05
C LEU A 28 -6.65 10.90 2.54
N LYS A 29 -7.51 9.86 2.50
CA LYS A 29 -8.91 9.95 2.07
C LYS A 29 -9.73 10.95 2.92
N LYS A 30 -9.32 11.22 4.16
CA LYS A 30 -9.95 12.25 5.01
C LYS A 30 -9.74 13.67 4.50
N PHE A 31 -8.70 13.90 3.70
CA PHE A 31 -8.31 15.22 3.19
C PHE A 31 -8.42 15.30 1.67
N ILE A 32 -8.38 14.16 0.98
CA ILE A 32 -8.37 14.06 -0.48
C ILE A 32 -9.55 13.19 -0.93
N SER A 33 -10.55 13.83 -1.51
CA SER A 33 -11.75 13.17 -2.05
C SER A 33 -11.56 12.61 -3.46
N ASP A 34 -10.53 13.07 -4.17
CA ASP A 34 -10.22 12.64 -5.53
C ASP A 34 -9.23 11.47 -5.54
N PHE A 35 -9.59 10.38 -6.22
CA PHE A 35 -8.80 9.15 -6.22
C PHE A 35 -7.45 9.34 -6.90
N ASP A 36 -7.39 10.04 -8.04
CA ASP A 36 -6.14 10.20 -8.79
C ASP A 36 -5.12 11.05 -8.00
N THR A 37 -5.60 12.09 -7.32
CA THR A 37 -4.79 12.92 -6.42
C THR A 37 -4.24 12.10 -5.25
N LEU A 38 -5.08 11.25 -4.64
CA LEU A 38 -4.65 10.37 -3.55
C LEU A 38 -3.63 9.34 -4.03
N TYR A 39 -3.88 8.68 -5.16
CA TYR A 39 -2.97 7.70 -5.75
C TYR A 39 -1.60 8.32 -6.04
N ASN A 40 -1.57 9.51 -6.64
CA ASN A 40 -0.34 10.24 -6.91
C ASN A 40 0.42 10.60 -5.62
N ALA A 41 -0.27 10.87 -4.51
CA ALA A 41 0.37 11.09 -3.22
C ALA A 41 0.95 9.79 -2.63
N VAL A 42 0.27 8.66 -2.79
CA VAL A 42 0.72 7.34 -2.31
C VAL A 42 1.98 6.87 -3.03
N ILE A 43 2.02 6.95 -4.37
CA ILE A 43 3.18 6.46 -5.15
C ILE A 43 4.43 7.35 -5.01
N LYS A 44 4.31 8.57 -4.46
CA LYS A 44 5.46 9.42 -4.12
C LYS A 44 6.30 8.84 -2.98
N TYR A 45 5.73 7.99 -2.13
CA TYR A 45 6.47 7.30 -1.08
C TYR A 45 7.31 6.17 -1.70
N LYS A 46 8.62 6.17 -1.46
CA LYS A 46 9.55 5.18 -2.04
C LYS A 46 9.10 3.74 -1.79
N SER A 47 8.60 3.45 -0.59
CA SER A 47 8.09 2.12 -0.18
C SER A 47 6.82 1.68 -0.93
N TYR A 48 6.07 2.62 -1.49
CA TYR A 48 4.81 2.37 -2.21
C TYR A 48 4.87 2.81 -3.68
N SER A 49 6.05 3.15 -4.21
CA SER A 49 6.20 3.61 -5.60
C SER A 49 5.78 2.58 -6.65
N LYS A 50 5.70 1.30 -6.26
CA LYS A 50 5.31 0.16 -7.12
C LYS A 50 3.88 -0.31 -6.90
N VAL A 51 3.10 0.31 -6.01
CA VAL A 51 1.71 -0.11 -5.79
C VAL A 51 0.86 0.26 -7.00
N THR A 52 -0.09 -0.59 -7.35
CA THR A 52 -0.98 -0.35 -8.50
C THR A 52 -2.21 0.47 -8.08
N LYS A 53 -2.87 1.11 -9.05
CA LYS A 53 -4.15 1.80 -8.80
C LYS A 53 -5.17 0.87 -8.15
N ASP A 54 -5.25 -0.39 -8.57
CA ASP A 54 -6.21 -1.36 -8.00
C ASP A 54 -5.95 -1.64 -6.52
N GLN A 55 -4.68 -1.77 -6.12
CA GLN A 55 -4.30 -1.98 -4.71
C GLN A 55 -4.71 -0.79 -3.84
N VAL A 56 -4.56 0.44 -4.35
CA VAL A 56 -4.97 1.66 -3.64
C VAL A 56 -6.49 1.80 -3.64
N MET A 57 -7.15 1.49 -4.76
CA MET A 57 -8.60 1.61 -4.93
C MET A 57 -9.36 0.70 -3.97
N LYS A 58 -8.81 -0.47 -3.64
CA LYS A 58 -9.35 -1.38 -2.62
C LYS A 58 -9.62 -0.65 -1.30
N TYR A 59 -8.67 0.14 -0.82
CA TYR A 59 -8.77 0.88 0.45
C TYR A 59 -9.42 2.25 0.32
N PHE A 60 -9.58 2.75 -0.91
CA PHE A 60 -10.26 4.02 -1.17
C PHE A 60 -11.78 3.85 -1.26
N LYS A 61 -12.27 2.72 -1.78
CA LYS A 61 -13.72 2.44 -1.88
C LYS A 61 -14.34 2.00 -0.55
N ASP A 62 -13.54 1.41 0.33
CA ASP A 62 -13.88 1.05 1.71
C ASP A 62 -14.11 2.29 2.59
#